data_AF-A0A7J4QJT2-F1
#
_entry.id   AF-A0A7J4QJT2-F1
#
_cell.length_a   1.000
_cell.length_b   1.000
_cell.length_c   1.000
_cell.angle_alpha   90.00
_cell.angle_beta   90.00
_cell.angle_gamma   90.00
#
_symmetry.space_group_name_H-M   'P 1'
#
loop_
_entity.id
_entity.type
_entity.pdbx_description
1 polymer ?
#
loop_
_entity_poly.entity_id
_entity_poly.type
_entity_poly.pdbx_seq_one_letter_code
_entity_poly.pdbx_strand_id
1 'polypeptide(L)'
;LLGDESGSDEAEPEARAEAEEASEEVESAPAVKFRDDVLDRVMDAHGIDSEHRDAFIAHAAAFDHDGNNYLKKQELEDAATAWNEAHGDSSEDEGAAEAEEEAEASESDDAEVESAETKSCPICMKDVAADATECDCGFKFEEN
;
A
#
# COMPACT_ATOMS: atom_id res chain seq x y z
N LEU A 1 22.15 -25.99 74.61
CA LEU A 1 21.99 -24.52 74.49
C LEU A 1 23.04 -24.05 73.51
N LEU A 2 22.71 -23.96 72.21
CA LEU A 2 23.54 -23.37 71.14
C LEU A 2 22.64 -22.95 69.97
N GLY A 3 22.97 -21.83 69.35
CA GLY A 3 22.40 -21.32 68.08
C GLY A 3 21.88 -19.90 68.25
N ASP A 4 22.75 -18.90 68.43
CA ASP A 4 23.53 -18.19 67.40
C ASP A 4 22.64 -17.27 66.54
N GLU A 5 22.77 -16.00 66.85
CA GLU A 5 22.06 -14.84 66.34
C GLU A 5 22.94 -14.22 65.24
N SER A 6 22.50 -14.34 63.98
CA SER A 6 23.09 -13.58 62.88
C SER A 6 21.97 -13.08 61.98
N GLY A 7 21.73 -11.78 62.04
CA GLY A 7 20.93 -11.07 61.06
C GLY A 7 21.59 -11.11 59.68
N SER A 8 20.75 -11.12 58.65
CA SER A 8 21.02 -10.61 57.31
C SER A 8 19.65 -10.56 56.63
N ASP A 9 19.04 -9.39 56.60
CA ASP A 9 19.23 -8.41 55.52
C ASP A 9 18.28 -8.73 54.37
N GLU A 10 17.29 -7.84 54.29
CA GLU A 10 16.27 -7.68 53.29
C GLU A 10 16.88 -7.32 51.94
N ALA A 11 16.56 -8.09 50.89
CA ALA A 11 16.46 -7.59 49.52
C ALA A 11 15.96 -8.72 48.61
N GLU A 12 14.66 -8.75 48.35
CA GLU A 12 14.16 -9.17 47.05
C GLU A 12 14.43 -8.04 46.04
N PRO A 13 15.22 -8.29 45.00
CA PRO A 13 15.01 -7.61 43.74
C PRO A 13 14.32 -8.56 42.77
N GLU A 14 12.99 -8.57 42.82
CA GLU A 14 12.17 -8.81 41.63
C GLU A 14 12.40 -7.63 40.68
N ALA A 15 13.46 -7.72 39.89
CA ALA A 15 13.69 -6.83 38.76
C ALA A 15 13.98 -7.69 37.54
N ARG A 16 12.92 -8.36 37.07
CA ARG A 16 12.80 -8.78 35.68
C ARG A 16 12.80 -7.50 34.85
N ALA A 17 14.01 -7.07 34.49
CA ALA A 17 14.23 -5.95 33.60
C ALA A 17 13.35 -6.15 32.37
N GLU A 18 12.44 -5.20 32.25
CA GLU A 18 11.50 -5.07 31.17
C GLU A 18 12.30 -5.00 29.88
N ALA A 19 11.85 -5.76 28.89
CA ALA A 19 12.28 -5.59 27.52
C ALA A 19 11.79 -4.20 27.08
N GLU A 20 12.60 -3.19 27.35
CA GLU A 20 12.58 -1.94 26.61
C GLU A 20 13.10 -2.27 25.22
N GLU A 21 12.21 -2.78 24.38
CA GLU A 21 12.28 -2.60 22.94
C GLU A 21 12.29 -1.08 22.72
N ALA A 22 13.49 -0.50 22.77
CA ALA A 22 13.78 0.77 22.18
C ALA A 22 13.55 0.60 20.67
N SER A 23 12.28 0.66 20.28
CA SER A 23 11.87 0.99 18.93
C SER A 23 12.45 2.36 18.69
N GLU A 24 13.56 2.33 17.95
CA GLU A 24 14.26 3.48 17.44
C GLU A 24 13.22 4.48 16.93
N GLU A 25 13.27 5.69 17.47
CA GLU A 25 12.57 6.88 16.97
C GLU A 25 13.16 7.20 15.59
N VAL A 26 12.87 6.34 14.62
CA VAL A 26 12.74 6.79 13.23
C VAL A 26 11.68 7.87 13.31
N GLU A 27 12.00 9.07 12.84
CA GLU A 27 11.01 10.09 12.50
C GLU A 27 10.11 9.52 11.40
N SER A 28 9.29 8.55 11.80
CA SER A 28 8.28 7.90 11.00
C SER A 28 7.31 9.00 10.72
N ALA A 29 7.23 9.40 9.45
CA ALA A 29 6.31 10.42 8.98
C ALA A 29 4.95 10.26 9.67
N PRO A 30 4.26 11.39 9.99
CA PRO A 30 2.97 11.30 10.67
C PRO A 30 2.11 10.26 9.96
N ALA A 31 1.64 9.27 10.72
CA ALA A 31 0.89 8.13 10.19
C ALA A 31 -0.52 8.61 9.74
N VAL A 32 -0.57 9.28 8.59
CA VAL A 32 -1.80 9.72 7.94
C VAL A 32 -2.55 8.51 7.41
N LYS A 33 -3.87 8.52 7.60
CA LYS A 33 -4.77 7.50 7.08
C LYS A 33 -5.25 7.90 5.69
N PHE A 34 -5.61 6.91 4.88
CA PHE A 34 -6.21 7.10 3.57
C PHE A 34 -6.97 5.83 3.19
N ARG A 35 -7.81 5.90 2.14
CA ARG A 35 -8.35 4.70 1.49
C ARG A 35 -7.33 4.17 0.51
N ASP A 36 -6.96 2.90 0.65
CA ASP A 36 -6.00 2.24 -0.25
C ASP A 36 -6.50 2.24 -1.70
N ASP A 37 -7.79 1.97 -1.94
CA ASP A 37 -8.41 2.02 -3.27
C ASP A 37 -8.34 3.41 -3.92
N VAL A 38 -8.42 4.47 -3.10
CA VAL A 38 -8.35 5.86 -3.59
C VAL A 38 -6.90 6.23 -3.87
N LEU A 39 -5.98 5.81 -3.01
CA LEU A 39 -4.55 6.02 -3.20
C LEU A 39 -4.09 5.37 -4.51
N ASP A 40 -4.42 4.11 -4.74
CA ASP A 40 -4.02 3.36 -5.93
C ASP A 40 -4.60 4.01 -7.21
N ARG A 41 -5.88 4.39 -7.19
CA ARG A 41 -6.52 5.09 -8.32
C ARG A 41 -5.88 6.44 -8.63
N VAL A 42 -5.49 7.20 -7.62
CA VAL A 42 -4.81 8.49 -7.82
C VAL A 42 -3.39 8.28 -8.33
N MET A 43 -2.65 7.32 -7.78
CA MET A 43 -1.31 6.99 -8.24
C MET A 43 -1.32 6.53 -9.71
N ASP A 44 -2.23 5.63 -10.09
CA ASP A 44 -2.39 5.16 -11.48
C ASP A 44 -2.78 6.31 -12.43
N ALA A 45 -3.75 7.12 -12.06
CA ALA A 45 -4.20 8.27 -12.86
C ALA A 45 -3.09 9.30 -13.12
N HIS A 46 -2.15 9.43 -12.17
CA HIS A 46 -1.01 10.34 -12.27
C HIS A 46 0.29 9.64 -12.73
N GLY A 47 0.25 8.35 -13.05
CA GLY A 47 1.42 7.58 -13.50
C GLY A 47 2.51 7.45 -12.43
N ILE A 48 2.14 7.42 -11.15
CA ILE A 48 3.07 7.23 -10.03
C ILE A 48 3.21 5.72 -9.77
N ASP A 49 4.39 5.17 -10.05
CA ASP A 49 4.68 3.75 -9.80
C ASP A 49 4.55 3.37 -8.32
N SER A 50 4.16 2.12 -8.05
CA SER A 50 4.07 1.58 -6.68
C SER A 50 5.41 1.61 -5.92
N GLU A 51 6.54 1.65 -6.63
CA GLU A 51 7.88 1.82 -6.04
C GLU A 51 8.04 3.19 -5.33
N HIS A 52 7.27 4.19 -5.77
CA HIS A 52 7.21 5.52 -5.18
C HIS A 52 6.09 5.68 -4.15
N ARG A 53 5.31 4.62 -3.88
CA ARG A 53 4.13 4.67 -2.99
C ARG A 53 4.46 5.23 -1.60
N ASP A 54 5.45 4.69 -0.91
CA ASP A 54 5.81 5.14 0.45
C ASP A 54 6.32 6.59 0.45
N ALA A 55 7.09 6.98 -0.57
CA ALA A 55 7.59 8.35 -0.71
C ALA A 55 6.45 9.33 -1.05
N PHE A 56 5.49 8.90 -1.87
CA PHE A 56 4.29 9.64 -2.20
C PHE A 56 3.37 9.81 -0.98
N ILE A 57 3.17 8.77 -0.17
CA ILE A 57 2.38 8.86 1.09
C ILE A 57 3.00 9.87 2.04
N ALA A 58 4.33 9.87 2.18
CA ALA A 58 5.03 10.86 3.01
C ALA A 58 4.87 12.29 2.48
N HIS A 59 4.84 12.48 1.15
CA HIS A 59 4.55 13.76 0.53
C HIS A 59 3.10 14.20 0.76
N ALA A 60 2.14 13.29 0.54
CA ALA A 60 0.71 13.52 0.68
C ALA A 60 0.30 13.87 2.11
N ALA A 61 1.07 13.45 3.13
CA ALA A 61 0.84 13.84 4.51
C ALA A 61 0.88 15.37 4.73
N ALA A 62 1.56 16.13 3.86
CA ALA A 62 1.57 17.59 3.91
C ALA A 62 0.29 18.24 3.32
N PHE A 63 -0.55 17.46 2.64
CA PHE A 63 -1.77 17.90 1.93
C PHE A 63 -3.05 17.63 2.74
N ASP A 64 -2.94 17.21 4.00
CA ASP A 64 -4.06 17.17 4.95
C ASP A 64 -4.48 18.60 5.33
N HIS A 65 -5.31 19.21 4.49
CA HIS A 65 -5.72 20.60 4.66
C HIS A 65 -6.66 20.78 5.85
N ASP A 66 -7.43 19.75 6.19
CA ASP A 66 -8.35 19.79 7.32
C ASP A 66 -7.77 19.25 8.64
N GLY A 67 -6.53 18.76 8.63
CA GLY A 67 -5.75 18.40 9.82
C GLY A 67 -6.33 17.20 10.58
N ASN A 68 -7.12 16.37 9.90
CA ASN A 68 -7.83 15.25 10.50
C ASN A 68 -7.00 13.94 10.52
N ASN A 69 -5.77 13.97 10.00
CA ASN A 69 -4.90 12.81 9.78
C ASN A 69 -5.54 11.74 8.86
N TYR A 70 -6.40 12.16 7.94
CA TYR A 70 -7.05 11.34 6.92
C TYR A 70 -7.11 12.07 5.58
N LEU A 71 -6.38 11.57 4.59
CA LEU A 71 -6.35 12.14 3.25
C LEU A 71 -7.56 11.67 2.44
N LYS A 72 -8.37 12.62 1.96
CA LYS A 72 -9.45 12.34 1.00
C LYS A 72 -8.95 12.35 -0.45
N LYS A 73 -9.79 11.90 -1.38
CA LYS A 73 -9.49 11.87 -2.83
C LYS A 73 -8.88 13.18 -3.32
N GLN A 74 -9.52 14.31 -3.03
CA GLN A 74 -9.06 15.62 -3.48
C GLN A 74 -7.66 15.99 -2.96
N GLU A 75 -7.32 15.59 -1.72
CA GLU A 75 -6.02 15.89 -1.11
C GLU A 75 -4.92 14.99 -1.67
N LEU A 76 -5.26 13.73 -1.97
CA LEU A 76 -4.37 12.82 -2.68
C LEU A 76 -4.11 13.28 -4.11
N GLU A 77 -5.13 13.78 -4.83
CA GLU A 77 -4.99 14.31 -6.20
C GLU A 77 -4.13 15.59 -6.23
N ASP A 78 -4.30 16.48 -5.26
CA ASP A 78 -3.47 17.68 -5.13
C ASP A 78 -2.01 17.29 -4.84
N ALA A 79 -1.80 16.33 -3.93
CA ALA A 79 -0.48 15.78 -3.65
C ALA A 79 0.15 15.10 -4.89
N ALA A 80 -0.62 14.36 -5.67
CA ALA A 80 -0.13 13.68 -6.87
C ALA A 80 0.25 14.66 -7.98
N THR A 81 -0.52 15.74 -8.12
CA THR A 81 -0.19 16.85 -9.02
C THR A 81 1.14 17.48 -8.62
N ALA A 82 1.27 17.89 -7.35
CA ALA A 82 2.50 18.49 -6.83
C ALA A 82 3.70 17.52 -6.89
N TRP A 83 3.46 16.23 -6.69
CA TRP A 83 4.48 15.18 -6.83
C TRP A 83 5.04 15.14 -8.25
N ASN A 84 4.18 15.12 -9.26
CA ASN A 84 4.59 15.12 -10.67
C ASN A 84 5.25 16.44 -11.09
N GLU A 85 4.85 17.58 -10.54
CA GLU A 85 5.55 18.85 -10.77
C GLU A 85 6.96 18.85 -10.16
N ALA A 86 7.17 18.18 -9.02
CA ALA A 86 8.46 18.09 -8.36
C ALA A 86 9.40 17.02 -8.94
N HIS A 87 8.84 15.94 -9.51
CA HIS A 87 9.59 14.78 -10.00
C HIS A 87 9.55 14.63 -11.54
N GLY A 88 8.72 15.40 -12.23
CA GLY A 88 8.62 15.42 -13.67
C GLY A 88 9.53 16.47 -14.30
N ASP A 89 10.69 16.04 -14.79
CA ASP A 89 11.34 16.74 -15.91
C ASP A 89 10.83 16.11 -17.21
N SER A 90 10.05 16.89 -17.96
CA SER A 90 9.73 16.68 -19.38
C SER A 90 8.68 15.62 -19.74
N SER A 91 7.41 15.89 -19.45
CA SER A 91 6.34 15.63 -20.43
C SER A 91 5.23 16.66 -20.24
N GLU A 92 5.32 17.74 -21.01
CA GLU A 92 4.16 18.55 -21.35
C GLU A 92 3.12 17.62 -22.00
N ASP A 93 2.13 17.12 -21.25
CA ASP A 93 0.89 16.64 -21.85
C ASP A 93 -0.28 16.90 -20.90
N GLU A 94 -1.23 17.65 -21.43
CA GLU A 94 -2.35 18.25 -20.74
C GLU A 94 -3.38 17.17 -20.38
N GLY A 95 -3.36 16.73 -19.13
CA GLY A 95 -4.28 15.73 -18.59
C GLY A 95 -5.10 16.22 -17.40
N ALA A 96 -5.41 17.52 -17.32
CA ALA A 96 -6.47 18.03 -16.46
C ALA A 96 -7.83 17.52 -16.99
N ALA A 97 -8.17 16.28 -16.67
CA ALA A 97 -9.48 15.71 -16.94
C ALA A 97 -10.26 15.65 -15.61
N GLU A 98 -10.93 16.77 -15.35
CA GLU A 98 -12.29 16.86 -14.82
C GLU A 98 -12.60 16.02 -13.57
N ALA A 99 -12.73 16.75 -12.46
CA ALA A 99 -13.49 16.36 -11.28
C ALA A 99 -14.82 15.70 -11.66
N GLU A 100 -14.91 14.39 -11.43
CA GLU A 100 -16.15 13.63 -11.56
C GLU A 100 -17.09 14.00 -10.41
N GLU A 101 -18.16 14.71 -10.78
CA GLU A 101 -19.39 14.88 -10.00
C GLU A 101 -19.95 13.52 -9.54
N GLU A 102 -20.29 13.45 -8.26
CA GLU A 102 -21.24 12.46 -7.76
C GLU A 102 -22.63 12.77 -8.34
N ALA A 103 -23.11 11.92 -9.25
CA ALA A 103 -24.53 11.81 -9.54
C ALA A 103 -24.92 10.33 -9.65
N GLU A 104 -25.81 9.96 -8.75
CA GLU A 104 -26.30 8.61 -8.51
C GLU A 104 -27.09 8.00 -9.68
N ALA A 105 -27.06 6.67 -9.69
CA ALA A 105 -28.17 5.76 -9.95
C ALA A 105 -28.51 5.30 -11.39
N SER A 106 -28.49 3.97 -11.49
CA SER A 106 -29.44 3.10 -12.19
C SER A 106 -29.41 3.08 -13.73
N GLU A 107 -28.87 2.01 -14.29
CA GLU A 107 -29.63 0.82 -14.72
C GLU A 107 -28.70 -0.07 -15.57
N SER A 108 -28.80 -1.36 -15.30
CA SER A 108 -28.55 -2.51 -16.18
C SER A 108 -28.15 -2.20 -17.63
N ASP A 109 -26.96 -2.63 -18.04
CA ASP A 109 -26.82 -3.34 -19.31
C ASP A 109 -25.65 -4.35 -19.27
N ASP A 110 -26.02 -5.56 -19.63
CA ASP A 110 -25.21 -6.74 -19.85
C ASP A 110 -24.17 -6.47 -20.95
N ALA A 111 -22.89 -6.51 -20.59
CA ALA A 111 -21.79 -6.53 -21.55
C ALA A 111 -20.91 -7.74 -21.25
N GLU A 112 -21.40 -8.89 -21.70
CA GLU A 112 -20.61 -10.03 -22.17
C GLU A 112 -19.32 -9.53 -22.84
N VAL A 113 -18.21 -9.57 -22.10
CA VAL A 113 -16.87 -9.49 -22.66
C VAL A 113 -16.35 -10.91 -22.81
N GLU A 114 -16.31 -11.31 -24.08
CA GLU A 114 -15.75 -12.55 -24.59
C GLU A 114 -14.49 -12.96 -23.82
N SER A 115 -14.54 -14.19 -23.30
CA SER A 115 -13.42 -14.87 -22.70
C SER A 115 -12.27 -14.91 -23.72
N ALA A 116 -11.28 -14.06 -23.53
CA ALA A 116 -9.95 -14.31 -24.05
C ALA A 116 -9.48 -15.61 -23.37
N GLU A 117 -9.72 -16.73 -24.05
CA GLU A 117 -9.44 -18.07 -23.55
C GLU A 117 -7.94 -18.10 -23.17
N THR A 118 -7.66 -18.15 -21.88
CA THR A 118 -6.31 -18.21 -21.30
C THR A 118 -6.32 -19.38 -20.35
N LYS A 119 -5.25 -20.17 -20.35
CA LYS A 119 -5.11 -21.34 -19.49
C LYS A 119 -4.19 -20.98 -18.35
N SER A 120 -4.59 -21.23 -17.11
CA SER A 120 -3.69 -21.11 -15.98
C SER A 120 -2.80 -22.34 -15.86
N CYS A 121 -1.50 -22.12 -15.73
CA CYS A 121 -0.53 -23.20 -15.51
C CYS A 121 -0.68 -23.78 -14.09
N PRO A 122 -0.93 -25.09 -13.91
CA PRO A 122 -1.09 -25.68 -12.58
C PRO A 122 0.22 -25.78 -11.78
N ILE A 123 1.39 -25.58 -12.41
CA ILE A 123 2.69 -25.61 -11.73
C ILE A 123 3.04 -24.27 -11.11
N CYS A 124 2.93 -23.19 -11.88
CA CYS A 124 3.37 -21.86 -11.44
C CYS A 124 2.23 -20.84 -11.35
N MET A 125 0.97 -21.26 -11.54
CA MET A 125 -0.24 -20.45 -11.47
C MET A 125 -0.23 -19.20 -12.37
N LYS A 126 0.62 -19.19 -13.40
CA LYS A 126 0.67 -18.12 -14.39
C LYS A 126 -0.33 -18.41 -15.49
N ASP A 127 -1.04 -17.39 -15.92
CA ASP A 127 -1.91 -17.45 -17.08
C ASP A 127 -1.08 -17.42 -18.35
N VAL A 128 -1.38 -18.33 -19.26
CA VAL A 128 -0.76 -18.41 -20.58
C VAL A 128 -1.86 -18.39 -21.65
N ALA A 129 -1.48 -18.05 -22.87
CA ALA A 129 -2.40 -18.05 -24.01
C ALA A 129 -3.08 -19.41 -24.22
N ALA A 130 -4.36 -19.45 -24.65
CA ALA A 130 -5.06 -20.70 -24.97
C ALA A 130 -4.42 -21.56 -26.08
N ASP A 131 -3.50 -21.01 -26.86
CA ASP A 131 -2.73 -21.76 -27.86
C ASP A 131 -1.33 -22.15 -27.36
N ALA A 132 -0.90 -21.70 -26.17
CA ALA A 132 0.42 -22.03 -25.64
C ALA A 132 0.52 -23.52 -25.28
N THR A 133 1.45 -24.23 -25.91
CA THR A 133 1.73 -25.66 -25.62
C THR A 133 2.72 -25.86 -24.47
N GLU A 134 3.39 -24.80 -24.05
CA GLU A 134 4.37 -24.81 -22.96
C GLU A 134 4.33 -23.50 -22.16
N CYS A 135 4.39 -23.62 -20.84
CA CYS A 135 4.55 -22.51 -19.90
C CYS A 135 6.05 -22.25 -19.65
N ASP A 136 6.40 -21.01 -19.31
CA ASP A 136 7.73 -20.57 -18.89
C ASP A 136 8.37 -21.45 -17.79
N CYS A 137 7.57 -22.07 -16.93
CA CYS A 137 8.05 -23.02 -15.92
C CYS A 137 8.40 -24.42 -16.45
N GLY A 138 8.26 -24.66 -17.76
CA GLY A 138 8.48 -25.95 -18.42
C GLY A 138 7.28 -26.91 -18.42
N PHE A 139 6.11 -26.46 -17.94
CA PHE A 139 4.87 -27.25 -18.00
C PHE A 139 4.32 -27.30 -19.43
N LYS A 140 4.03 -28.49 -19.95
CA LYS A 140 3.41 -28.67 -21.26
C LYS A 140 1.90 -28.88 -21.13
N PHE A 141 1.11 -28.13 -21.91
CA PHE A 141 -0.34 -28.30 -21.96
C PHE A 141 -0.68 -29.39 -22.98
N GLU A 142 -1.16 -30.55 -22.52
CA GLU A 142 -1.70 -31.59 -23.39
C GLU A 142 -3.11 -31.16 -23.85
N GLU A 143 -3.26 -30.94 -25.15
CA GLU A 143 -4.53 -30.61 -25.82
C GLU A 143 -5.43 -31.85 -25.78
N ASN A 144 -6.57 -31.79 -25.08
CA ASN A 144 -7.54 -32.88 -24.99
C ASN A 144 -8.79 -32.59 -25.81
#